data_AF-A0A426YL16-F1
#
_entry.id   AF-A0A426YL16-F1
#
_cell.length_a   1.000
_cell.length_b   1.000
_cell.length_c   1.000
_cell.angle_alpha   90.00
_cell.angle_beta   90.00
_cell.angle_gamma   90.00
#
_symmetry.space_group_name_H-M   'P 1'
#
loop_
_entity.id
_entity.type
_entity.pdbx_description
1 polymer ?
#
loop_
_entity_poly.entity_id
_entity_poly.type
_entity_poly.pdbx_seq_one_letter_code
_entity_poly.pdbx_strand_id
1 'polypeptide(L)'
;HPDATTDQGSLHAGCPVIEGEKWSATKWIHVASFDKVVTSQGNCTDQNESCQRWAALGECTKNPEYMVGTADLAGFCRRSCNVC
;
A
#
# COMPACT_ATOMS: atom_id res chain seq x y z
N HIS A 1 -2.25 -3.94 8.64
CA HIS A 1 -0.77 -4.00 8.67
C HIS A 1 -0.19 -3.00 7.66
N PRO A 2 1.09 -2.58 7.78
CA PRO A 2 1.72 -1.62 6.86
C PRO A 2 1.75 -2.09 5.39
N ASP A 3 1.55 -3.39 5.17
CA ASP A 3 1.46 -4.09 3.88
C ASP A 3 0.05 -4.11 3.27
N ALA A 4 -0.88 -3.28 3.79
CA ALA A 4 -2.27 -3.22 3.36
C ALA A 4 -3.07 -4.54 3.45
N THR A 5 -2.52 -5.59 4.07
CA THR A 5 -3.26 -6.83 4.32
C THR A 5 -4.41 -6.59 5.30
N THR A 6 -5.53 -7.30 5.08
CA THR A 6 -6.70 -7.22 5.96
C THR A 6 -6.33 -7.76 7.33
N ASP A 7 -6.26 -6.87 8.32
CA ASP A 7 -6.04 -7.25 9.70
C ASP A 7 -7.29 -7.91 10.29
N GLN A 8 -7.22 -9.23 10.50
CA GLN A 8 -8.31 -10.01 11.08
C GLN A 8 -8.62 -9.59 12.53
N GLY A 9 -7.65 -9.03 13.26
CA GLY A 9 -7.86 -8.51 14.62
C GLY A 9 -8.62 -7.19 14.66
N SER A 10 -8.65 -6.46 13.54
CA SER A 10 -9.41 -5.23 13.36
C SER A 10 -10.84 -5.45 12.85
N LEU A 11 -11.25 -6.72 12.64
CA LEU A 11 -12.63 -7.04 12.30
C LEU A 11 -13.54 -6.66 13.47
N HIS A 12 -14.51 -5.80 13.17
CA HIS A 12 -15.49 -5.36 14.14
C HIS A 12 -16.87 -5.30 13.50
N ALA A 13 -17.89 -5.55 14.31
CA ALA A 13 -19.27 -5.36 13.95
C ALA A 13 -19.89 -4.35 14.92
N GLY A 14 -20.85 -3.57 14.42
CA GLY A 14 -21.65 -2.74 15.30
C GLY A 14 -22.52 -3.61 16.20
N CYS A 15 -22.55 -3.32 17.51
CA CYS A 15 -23.45 -3.98 18.45
C CYS A 15 -24.94 -3.79 18.07
N PRO A 16 -25.83 -4.72 18.45
CA PRO A 16 -27.27 -4.59 18.21
C PRO A 16 -27.86 -3.41 18.99
N VAL A 17 -28.92 -2.82 18.46
CA VAL A 17 -29.68 -1.76 19.14
C VAL A 17 -30.75 -2.44 19.99
N ILE A 18 -30.61 -2.37 21.32
CA ILE A 18 -31.57 -3.00 22.26
C ILE A 18 -32.83 -2.13 22.42
N GLU A 19 -32.69 -0.80 22.29
CA GLU A 19 -33.79 0.17 22.31
C GLU A 19 -33.39 1.42 21.50
N GLY A 20 -34.36 2.07 20.84
CA GLY A 20 -34.14 3.29 20.06
C GLY A 20 -33.61 3.05 18.63
N GLU A 21 -32.92 4.03 18.06
CA GLU A 21 -32.42 4.00 16.69
C GLU A 21 -30.91 4.28 16.60
N LYS A 22 -30.20 3.55 15.71
CA LYS A 22 -28.79 3.79 15.37
C LYS A 22 -28.64 3.99 13.87
N TRP A 23 -28.21 5.18 13.47
CA TRP A 23 -27.95 5.53 12.07
C TRP A 23 -26.46 5.37 11.76
N SER A 24 -26.13 4.76 10.62
CA SER A 24 -24.76 4.60 10.12
C SER A 24 -24.67 5.05 8.66
N ALA A 25 -23.69 5.89 8.35
CA ALA A 25 -23.41 6.36 7.00
C ALA A 25 -21.96 6.04 6.65
N THR A 26 -21.75 4.89 5.99
CA THR A 26 -20.40 4.45 5.63
C THR A 26 -19.95 5.18 4.36
N LYS A 27 -18.81 5.87 4.45
CA LYS A 27 -18.11 6.40 3.28
C LYS A 27 -16.89 5.54 2.99
N TRP A 28 -16.87 4.93 1.82
CA TRP A 28 -15.71 4.18 1.33
C TRP A 28 -14.72 5.16 0.70
N ILE A 29 -13.44 5.00 1.05
CA ILE A 29 -12.33 5.78 0.48
C ILE A 29 -11.33 4.78 -0.06
N HIS A 30 -10.95 4.96 -1.32
CA HIS A 30 -9.90 4.14 -1.94
C HIS A 30 -8.54 4.72 -1.61
N VAL A 31 -7.60 3.84 -1.27
CA VAL A 31 -6.19 4.20 -1.05
C VAL A 31 -5.49 4.52 -2.38
N ALA A 32 -5.98 3.98 -3.51
CA ALA A 32 -5.43 4.21 -4.85
C ALA A 32 -6.52 4.35 -5.92
N SER A 33 -6.16 4.99 -7.05
CA SER A 33 -7.05 5.14 -8.22
C SER A 33 -7.30 3.79 -8.90
N PHE A 34 -8.54 3.55 -9.32
CA PHE A 34 -8.90 2.40 -10.16
C PHE A 34 -8.30 2.49 -11.56
N ASP A 35 -8.10 3.71 -12.07
CA ASP A 35 -7.57 3.97 -13.40
C ASP A 35 -6.02 4.02 -13.40
N LYS A 36 -5.36 3.48 -12.36
CA LYS A 36 -3.90 3.47 -12.32
C LYS A 36 -3.41 2.51 -13.41
N VAL A 37 -3.15 3.04 -14.60
CA VAL A 37 -2.47 2.34 -15.69
C VAL A 37 -1.05 2.07 -15.20
N VAL A 38 -0.81 0.84 -14.74
CA VAL A 38 0.54 0.36 -14.43
C VAL A 38 1.24 0.14 -15.76
N THR A 39 1.83 1.20 -16.31
CA THR A 39 2.68 1.08 -17.48
C THR A 39 3.92 0.28 -17.06
N SER A 40 3.99 -0.98 -17.49
CA SER A 40 5.13 -1.88 -17.25
C SER A 40 6.43 -1.43 -17.94
N GLN A 41 6.42 -0.28 -18.63
CA GLN A 41 7.47 0.17 -19.55
C GLN A 41 7.86 1.65 -19.38
N GLY A 42 7.56 2.27 -18.23
CA GLY A 42 8.05 3.60 -17.90
C GLY A 42 9.30 3.53 -17.04
N ASN A 43 10.46 3.84 -17.63
CA ASN A 43 11.78 4.12 -17.03
C ASN A 43 12.02 3.64 -15.57
N CYS A 44 12.98 2.72 -15.38
CA CYS A 44 13.39 2.31 -14.04
C CYS A 44 14.07 3.49 -13.29
N THR A 45 13.29 4.18 -12.48
CA THR A 45 13.76 5.29 -11.68
C THR A 45 13.17 5.22 -10.28
N ASP A 46 13.93 5.74 -9.33
CA ASP A 46 13.38 6.01 -8.00
C ASP A 46 12.39 7.16 -8.09
N GLN A 47 11.22 6.99 -7.48
CA GLN A 47 10.15 7.98 -7.45
C GLN A 47 10.19 8.85 -6.19
N ASN A 48 11.13 8.57 -5.28
CA ASN A 48 11.31 9.31 -4.04
C ASN A 48 12.80 9.61 -3.81
N GLU A 49 13.10 10.83 -3.39
CA GLU A 49 14.45 11.28 -3.03
C GLU A 49 15.08 10.45 -1.90
N SER A 50 14.27 9.88 -1.01
CA SER A 50 14.74 9.04 0.10
C SER A 50 15.02 7.59 -0.28
N CYS A 51 14.77 7.15 -1.52
CA CYS A 51 14.95 5.76 -1.94
C CYS A 51 16.35 5.21 -1.65
N GLN A 52 17.41 5.99 -1.94
CA GLN A 52 18.79 5.57 -1.64
C GLN A 52 19.01 5.34 -0.15
N ARG A 53 18.52 6.27 0.68
CA ARG A 53 18.64 6.18 2.15
C ARG A 53 17.89 4.97 2.68
N TRP A 54 16.69 4.72 2.21
CA TRP A 54 15.88 3.57 2.61
C TRP A 54 16.48 2.25 2.16
N ALA A 55 17.01 2.18 0.93
CA ALA A 55 17.75 1.02 0.47
C ALA A 55 18.97 0.74 1.38
N ALA A 56 19.73 1.77 1.77
CA ALA A 56 20.83 1.63 2.72
C ALA A 56 20.38 1.17 4.12
N LEU A 57 19.15 1.49 4.54
CA LEU A 57 18.55 1.00 5.79
C LEU A 57 17.95 -0.41 5.70
N GLY A 58 18.04 -1.05 4.53
CA GLY A 58 17.57 -2.41 4.27
C GLY A 58 16.08 -2.49 3.92
N GLU A 59 15.44 -1.39 3.53
CA GLU A 59 14.01 -1.36 3.22
C GLU A 59 13.65 -2.22 1.99
N CYS A 60 14.59 -2.52 1.09
CA CYS A 60 14.36 -3.44 -0.02
C CYS A 60 13.92 -4.83 0.44
N THR A 61 14.32 -5.25 1.65
CA THR A 61 13.93 -6.54 2.25
C THR A 61 12.85 -6.38 3.31
N LYS A 62 12.88 -5.29 4.09
CA LYS A 62 11.89 -5.04 5.15
C LYS A 62 10.55 -4.56 4.61
N ASN A 63 10.57 -3.83 3.49
CA ASN A 63 9.40 -3.26 2.83
C ASN A 63 9.48 -3.45 1.29
N PRO A 64 9.49 -4.71 0.83
CA PRO A 64 9.68 -5.03 -0.59
C PRO A 64 8.53 -4.54 -1.46
N GLU A 65 7.29 -4.50 -0.96
CA GLU A 65 6.15 -4.03 -1.75
C GLU A 65 6.25 -2.54 -2.12
N TYR A 66 6.69 -1.69 -1.19
CA TYR A 66 6.89 -0.27 -1.52
C TYR A 66 8.13 -0.08 -2.38
N MET A 67 9.23 -0.74 -2.03
CA MET A 67 10.52 -0.49 -2.66
C MET A 67 10.63 -1.15 -4.05
N VAL A 68 10.32 -2.44 -4.13
CA VAL A 68 10.46 -3.28 -5.32
C VAL A 68 9.14 -3.44 -6.08
N GLY A 69 8.04 -3.60 -5.35
CA GLY A 69 6.72 -3.87 -5.91
C GLY A 69 6.33 -5.35 -5.86
N THR A 70 5.19 -5.64 -6.46
CA THR A 70 4.60 -6.97 -6.62
C THR A 70 4.50 -7.33 -8.11
N ALA A 71 3.97 -8.51 -8.42
CA ALA A 71 3.75 -8.92 -9.82
C ALA A 71 2.83 -7.96 -10.59
N ASP A 72 1.87 -7.36 -9.88
CA ASP A 72 0.83 -6.50 -10.48
C ASP A 72 1.16 -5.01 -10.39
N LEU A 73 2.10 -4.62 -9.51
CA LEU A 73 2.42 -3.22 -9.25
C LEU A 73 3.92 -2.99 -9.05
N ALA A 74 4.52 -2.17 -9.91
CA ALA A 74 5.91 -1.75 -9.74
C ALA A 74 6.11 -0.92 -8.46
N GLY A 75 7.19 -1.20 -7.73
CA GLY A 75 7.61 -0.42 -6.57
C GLY A 75 8.17 0.95 -6.93
N PHE A 76 8.31 1.79 -5.92
CA PHE A 76 8.70 3.19 -6.05
C PHE A 76 10.22 3.40 -6.02
N CYS A 77 11.00 2.44 -5.52
CA CYS A 77 12.44 2.56 -5.31
C CYS A 77 13.23 1.43 -5.98
N ARG A 78 12.73 0.94 -7.12
CA ARG A 78 13.26 -0.26 -7.78
C ARG A 78 14.72 -0.12 -8.19
N ARG A 79 15.13 1.09 -8.58
CA ARG A 79 16.51 1.41 -8.96
C ARG A 79 17.44 1.37 -7.76
N SER A 80 17.06 1.99 -6.65
CA SER A 80 17.83 1.93 -5.40
C SER A 80 17.94 0.50 -4.84
N CYS A 81 16.99 -0.38 -5.15
CA CYS A 81 17.03 -1.80 -4.80
C CYS A 81 17.70 -2.70 -5.85
N ASN A 82 18.24 -2.14 -6.94
CA ASN A 82 18.89 -2.87 -8.04
C ASN A 82 18.01 -3.98 -8.66
N VAL A 83 16.68 -3.78 -8.70
CA VAL A 83 15.74 -4.72 -9.35
C VAL A 83 15.55 -4.37 -10.83
N CYS A 84 15.95 -3.15 -11.16
CA CYS A 84 16.33 -2.63 -12.45
C CYS A 84 17.40 -1.53 -12.15
#